data_AF-A0AAF0IW22-F1
#
_entry.id   AF-A0AAF0IW22-F1
#
_cell.length_a   1.000
_cell.length_b   1.000
_cell.length_c   1.000
_cell.angle_alpha   90.00
_cell.angle_beta   90.00
_cell.angle_gamma   90.00
#
_symmetry.space_group_name_H-M   'P 1'
#
loop_
_entity.id
_entity.type
_entity.pdbx_description
1 polymer ?
#
loop_
_entity_poly.entity_id
_entity_poly.type
_entity_poly.pdbx_seq_one_letter_code
_entity_poly.pdbx_strand_id
1 'polypeptide(L)'
;MIGAQGRGSTSRWANAWALTCELDRVATWSAFVKVDKFLILVPILFNLKGNLEMNLSMRMTTAANIGELDNYRTRRALVTGNMALLQVQSLIVSCAAGILSFVLGHHDRSDSSEMARRGPVHSTKPTMDKALRLRDGYFEFALVLAVAQFTASFSSAIQGAFVCACTIWARYFGLNPDNMVVPLAGSLGDLVTMTCLGLCGSAFVVFEGTGIATALFIGLILASLLFAVVTARNAYVHELLSSGWLSLFAAAAVSSLAGLVLEQNAGRYQGYPLLAPVVAGVPGITAAVHASRLTSALHSKHFLARTRPSQGAGYVPVDAQAASSDTTEAAPQMGWRQQLLESLQPQVPEWDSPMVLLFHAVITQVLFFVALHLSGTLVFDWAFGIALVVVCILLAAGGLALAHTLCLFLWSAC
;
A
#
# COMPACT_ATOMS: atom_id res chain seq x y z
N MET A 1 3.91 40.79 29.18
CA MET A 1 4.00 39.76 30.25
C MET A 1 2.80 38.84 30.03
N ILE A 2 2.88 37.61 29.56
CA ILE A 2 3.93 36.57 29.47
C ILE A 2 4.00 36.08 28.02
N GLY A 3 5.22 35.87 27.51
CA GLY A 3 5.52 35.68 26.09
C GLY A 3 5.20 34.30 25.53
N ALA A 4 4.69 34.28 24.29
CA ALA A 4 4.70 33.12 23.39
C ALA A 4 5.90 33.24 22.44
N GLN A 5 7.12 33.23 22.99
CA GLN A 5 8.35 33.02 22.23
C GLN A 5 8.72 31.54 22.38
N GLY A 6 8.50 30.73 21.35
CA GLY A 6 8.85 29.31 21.38
C GLY A 6 8.11 28.38 20.41
N ARG A 7 7.64 28.84 19.24
CA ARG A 7 7.28 27.95 18.12
C ARG A 7 8.40 27.95 17.10
N GLY A 8 9.54 27.36 17.47
CA GLY A 8 10.62 27.07 16.54
C GLY A 8 10.54 25.60 16.14
N SER A 9 10.37 25.33 14.85
CA SER A 9 10.51 24.00 14.24
C SER A 9 9.43 22.95 14.55
N THR A 10 8.14 23.29 14.46
CA THR A 10 7.16 22.26 14.05
C THR A 10 7.45 21.97 12.57
N SER A 11 7.93 20.75 12.32
CA SER A 11 8.41 20.26 11.03
C SER A 11 7.48 20.63 9.87
N ARG A 12 8.04 20.97 8.70
CA ARG A 12 7.27 21.27 7.46
C ARG A 12 6.18 20.23 7.19
N TRP A 13 6.47 18.98 7.57
CA TRP A 13 5.58 17.83 7.62
C TRP A 13 4.31 18.08 8.44
N ALA A 14 4.39 18.55 9.69
CA ALA A 14 3.21 18.78 10.53
C ALA A 14 2.20 19.76 9.88
N ASN A 15 2.69 20.82 9.22
CA ASN A 15 1.84 21.79 8.53
C ASN A 15 1.26 21.25 7.20
N ALA A 16 1.99 20.36 6.49
CA ALA A 16 1.49 19.71 5.29
C ALA A 16 0.35 18.72 5.59
N TRP A 17 0.40 18.08 6.77
CA TRP A 17 -0.55 17.04 7.19
C TRP A 17 -1.71 17.55 8.04
N ALA A 18 -1.62 18.75 8.63
CA ALA A 18 -2.74 19.42 9.30
C ALA A 18 -3.96 19.71 8.39
N LEU A 19 -3.81 19.53 7.07
CA LEU A 19 -4.86 19.76 6.08
C LEU A 19 -5.78 18.56 5.83
N THR A 20 -5.44 17.35 6.28
CA THR A 20 -6.35 16.20 6.30
C THR A 20 -6.87 15.98 7.71
N CYS A 21 -8.19 16.14 7.91
CA CYS A 21 -8.85 16.11 9.23
C CYS A 21 -8.45 14.94 10.16
N GLU A 22 -8.12 13.78 9.60
CA GLU A 22 -7.67 12.60 10.36
C GLU A 22 -6.21 12.71 10.80
N LEU A 23 -5.31 13.20 9.95
CA LEU A 23 -3.89 13.34 10.29
C LEU A 23 -3.60 14.52 11.19
N ASP A 24 -4.41 15.59 11.16
CA ASP A 24 -4.25 16.70 12.11
C ASP A 24 -4.47 16.23 13.56
N ARG A 25 -5.48 15.37 13.77
CA ARG A 25 -5.72 14.74 15.08
C ARG A 25 -4.62 13.78 15.48
N VAL A 26 -4.04 13.03 14.54
CA VAL A 26 -2.97 12.06 14.82
C VAL A 26 -1.62 12.77 15.04
N ALA A 27 -1.33 13.85 14.29
CA ALA A 27 -0.10 14.63 14.38
C ALA A 27 0.06 15.37 15.72
N THR A 28 -1.05 15.64 16.43
CA THR A 28 -1.02 16.22 17.78
C THR A 28 -0.70 15.21 18.88
N TRP A 29 -0.65 13.91 18.57
CA TRP A 29 -0.35 12.91 19.59
C TRP A 29 1.12 12.98 20.00
N SER A 30 1.37 12.78 21.31
CA SER A 30 2.68 12.94 21.93
C SER A 30 3.80 12.15 21.23
N ALA A 31 3.46 11.05 20.55
CA ALA A 31 4.40 10.26 19.79
C ALA A 31 4.98 10.97 18.56
N PHE A 32 4.15 11.67 17.78
CA PHE A 32 4.58 12.36 16.56
C PHE A 32 5.31 13.65 16.85
N VAL A 33 5.05 14.26 18.02
CA VAL A 33 5.76 15.46 18.49
C VAL A 33 7.17 15.13 19.01
N LYS A 34 7.38 13.93 19.55
CA LYS A 34 8.66 13.53 20.14
C LYS A 34 9.63 12.94 19.13
N VAL A 35 9.12 12.27 18.09
CA VAL A 35 9.93 11.61 17.05
C VAL A 35 9.41 12.01 15.66
N ASP A 36 10.05 13.03 15.07
CA ASP A 36 9.70 13.56 13.73
C ASP A 36 9.76 12.47 12.63
N LYS A 37 10.56 11.42 12.85
CA LYS A 37 10.73 10.29 11.91
C LYS A 37 9.44 9.48 11.73
N PHE A 38 8.50 9.53 12.69
CA PHE A 38 7.19 8.91 12.50
C PHE A 38 6.36 9.62 11.43
N LEU A 39 6.51 10.94 11.26
CA LEU A 39 5.80 11.69 10.22
C LEU A 39 6.28 11.35 8.80
N ILE A 40 7.58 11.09 8.63
CA ILE A 40 8.16 10.64 7.34
C ILE A 40 7.75 9.19 7.04
N LEU A 41 7.60 8.36 8.08
CA LEU A 41 7.22 6.97 7.96
C LEU A 41 5.76 6.78 7.52
N VAL A 42 4.84 7.64 7.98
CA VAL A 42 3.39 7.49 7.73
C VAL A 42 3.08 7.32 6.23
N PRO A 43 3.48 8.21 5.31
CA PRO A 43 3.05 8.11 3.91
C PRO A 43 3.64 6.88 3.22
N ILE A 44 4.89 6.53 3.56
CA ILE A 44 5.59 5.36 3.03
C ILE A 44 4.85 4.09 3.46
N LEU A 45 4.50 4.00 4.74
CA LEU A 45 3.83 2.83 5.32
C LEU A 45 2.41 2.65 4.78
N PHE A 46 1.65 3.74 4.59
CA PHE A 46 0.30 3.70 4.02
C PHE A 46 0.31 3.19 2.58
N ASN A 47 1.16 3.76 1.75
CA ASN A 47 1.28 3.37 0.36
C ASN A 47 1.74 1.91 0.19
N LEU A 48 2.72 1.49 0.98
CA LEU A 48 3.23 0.12 0.97
C LEU A 48 2.15 -0.88 1.36
N LYS A 49 1.39 -0.56 2.41
CA LYS A 49 0.34 -1.40 2.94
C LYS A 49 -0.82 -1.54 1.95
N GLY A 50 -1.30 -0.46 1.35
CA GLY A 50 -2.38 -0.50 0.37
C GLY A 50 -2.08 -1.50 -0.76
N ASN A 51 -0.83 -1.53 -1.23
CA ASN A 51 -0.38 -2.51 -2.23
C ASN A 51 -0.44 -3.96 -1.73
N LEU A 52 -0.02 -4.24 -0.49
CA LEU A 52 -0.04 -5.60 0.07
C LEU A 52 -1.47 -6.14 0.19
N GLU A 53 -2.39 -5.31 0.67
CA GLU A 53 -3.75 -5.71 0.97
C GLU A 53 -4.59 -5.86 -0.28
N MET A 54 -4.32 -5.02 -1.28
CA MET A 54 -4.91 -5.15 -2.59
C MET A 54 -4.44 -6.42 -3.29
N ASN A 55 -3.17 -6.81 -3.15
CA ASN A 55 -2.68 -8.10 -3.64
C ASN A 55 -3.36 -9.28 -2.94
N LEU A 56 -3.52 -9.24 -1.61
CA LEU A 56 -4.28 -10.24 -0.87
C LEU A 56 -5.72 -10.32 -1.39
N SER A 57 -6.38 -9.17 -1.53
CA SER A 57 -7.77 -9.07 -1.98
C SER A 57 -7.94 -9.71 -3.35
N MET A 58 -7.13 -9.34 -4.34
CA MET A 58 -7.18 -9.91 -5.69
C MET A 58 -6.99 -11.43 -5.70
N ARG A 59 -6.09 -11.97 -4.87
CA ARG A 59 -5.90 -13.43 -4.75
C ARG A 59 -7.13 -14.12 -4.18
N MET A 60 -7.68 -13.56 -3.11
CA MET A 60 -8.86 -14.11 -2.45
C MET A 60 -10.11 -14.03 -3.34
N THR A 61 -10.33 -12.92 -4.04
CA THR A 61 -11.47 -12.76 -4.95
C THR A 61 -11.33 -13.66 -6.18
N THR A 62 -10.12 -13.79 -6.74
CA THR A 62 -9.85 -14.73 -7.84
C THR A 62 -10.13 -16.18 -7.40
N ALA A 63 -9.64 -16.59 -6.23
CA ALA A 63 -9.92 -17.92 -5.68
C ALA A 63 -11.42 -18.16 -5.40
N ALA A 64 -12.15 -17.12 -5.00
CA ALA A 64 -13.61 -17.19 -4.86
C ALA A 64 -14.31 -17.39 -6.19
N ASN A 65 -13.91 -16.66 -7.22
CA ASN A 65 -14.51 -16.73 -8.56
C ASN A 65 -14.24 -18.08 -9.24
N ILE A 66 -13.06 -18.65 -9.04
CA ILE A 66 -12.68 -19.98 -9.57
C ILE A 66 -13.38 -21.12 -8.78
N GLY A 67 -13.86 -20.85 -7.56
CA GLY A 67 -14.55 -21.83 -6.71
C GLY A 67 -13.65 -22.63 -5.77
N GLU A 68 -12.36 -22.28 -5.66
CA GLU A 68 -11.44 -22.95 -4.72
C GLU A 68 -11.84 -22.77 -3.25
N LEU A 69 -12.53 -21.67 -2.94
CA LEU A 69 -13.00 -21.35 -1.59
C LEU A 69 -14.25 -22.15 -1.15
N ASP A 70 -14.86 -22.93 -2.04
CA ASP A 70 -16.04 -23.74 -1.73
C ASP A 70 -15.66 -24.95 -0.84
N ASN A 71 -14.47 -25.50 -1.05
CA ASN A 71 -13.93 -26.59 -0.23
C ASN A 71 -13.36 -26.07 1.10
N TYR A 72 -13.86 -26.56 2.24
CA TYR A 72 -13.43 -26.09 3.57
C TYR A 72 -11.92 -26.25 3.83
N ARG A 73 -11.32 -27.37 3.38
CA ARG A 73 -9.89 -27.65 3.57
C ARG A 73 -9.03 -26.68 2.75
N THR A 74 -9.34 -26.53 1.46
CA THR A 74 -8.69 -25.59 0.53
C THR A 74 -8.87 -24.15 1.00
N ARG A 75 -10.10 -23.77 1.38
CA ARG A 75 -10.39 -22.45 1.97
C ARG A 75 -9.52 -22.14 3.18
N ARG A 76 -9.40 -23.07 4.13
CA ARG A 76 -8.55 -22.86 5.30
C ARG A 76 -7.09 -22.73 4.91
N ALA A 77 -6.59 -23.56 4.00
CA ALA A 77 -5.20 -23.48 3.53
C ALA A 77 -4.93 -22.15 2.81
N LEU A 78 -5.84 -21.69 1.96
CA LEU A 78 -5.72 -20.41 1.26
C LEU A 78 -5.75 -19.22 2.23
N VAL A 79 -6.72 -19.21 3.16
CA VAL A 79 -6.84 -18.13 4.16
C VAL A 79 -5.61 -18.10 5.06
N THR A 80 -5.20 -19.23 5.65
CA THR A 80 -4.04 -19.23 6.57
C THR A 80 -2.74 -18.95 5.84
N GLY A 81 -2.57 -19.47 4.62
CA GLY A 81 -1.38 -19.24 3.79
C GLY A 81 -1.23 -17.78 3.38
N ASN A 82 -2.30 -17.18 2.84
CA ASN A 82 -2.26 -15.79 2.42
C ASN A 82 -2.14 -14.83 3.61
N MET A 83 -2.71 -15.18 4.77
CA MET A 83 -2.55 -14.38 5.98
C MET A 83 -1.13 -14.45 6.54
N ALA A 84 -0.52 -15.64 6.55
CA ALA A 84 0.88 -15.78 6.95
C ALA A 84 1.80 -15.01 5.98
N LEU A 85 1.55 -15.08 4.67
CA LEU A 85 2.30 -14.31 3.68
C LEU A 85 2.15 -12.81 3.89
N LEU A 86 0.92 -12.32 4.12
CA LEU A 86 0.68 -10.91 4.40
C LEU A 86 1.48 -10.43 5.62
N GLN A 87 1.60 -11.25 6.66
CA GLN A 87 2.41 -10.93 7.84
C GLN A 87 3.91 -10.88 7.53
N VAL A 88 4.43 -11.81 6.74
CA VAL A 88 5.85 -11.78 6.31
C VAL A 88 6.14 -10.52 5.51
N GLN A 89 5.27 -10.23 4.53
CA GLN A 89 5.44 -9.07 3.67
C GLN A 89 5.32 -7.78 4.49
N SER A 90 4.32 -7.64 5.35
CA SER A 90 4.14 -6.43 6.15
C SER A 90 5.32 -6.18 7.10
N LEU A 91 5.86 -7.22 7.75
CA LEU A 91 7.01 -7.10 8.65
C LEU A 91 8.31 -6.74 7.93
N ILE A 92 8.59 -7.33 6.76
CA ILE A 92 9.80 -7.04 5.99
C ILE A 92 9.73 -5.64 5.37
N VAL A 93 8.58 -5.30 4.79
CA VAL A 93 8.36 -4.05 4.07
C VAL A 93 8.34 -2.85 5.02
N SER A 94 7.72 -2.98 6.19
CA SER A 94 7.74 -1.94 7.23
C SER A 94 9.12 -1.75 7.86
N CYS A 95 9.92 -2.82 7.98
CA CYS A 95 11.32 -2.72 8.39
C CYS A 95 12.13 -1.89 7.37
N ALA A 96 12.00 -2.21 6.07
CA ALA A 96 12.65 -1.45 5.00
C ALA A 96 12.19 0.03 4.98
N ALA A 97 10.90 0.28 5.16
CA ALA A 97 10.34 1.62 5.27
C ALA A 97 10.89 2.41 6.48
N GLY A 98 11.04 1.74 7.63
CA GLY A 98 11.61 2.34 8.83
C GLY A 98 13.10 2.70 8.65
N ILE A 99 13.88 1.84 7.99
CA ILE A 99 15.28 2.14 7.63
C ILE A 99 15.33 3.35 6.70
N LEU A 100 14.50 3.35 5.66
CA LEU A 100 14.43 4.45 4.69
C LEU A 100 14.04 5.78 5.37
N SER A 101 13.02 5.77 6.23
CA SER A 101 12.61 6.95 7.00
C SER A 101 13.74 7.49 7.86
N PHE A 102 14.50 6.61 8.52
CA PHE A 102 15.64 7.04 9.33
C PHE A 102 16.77 7.66 8.47
N VAL A 103 17.07 7.09 7.31
CA VAL A 103 18.08 7.62 6.37
C VAL A 103 17.65 8.99 5.82
N LEU A 104 16.39 9.13 5.40
CA LEU A 104 15.84 10.40 4.90
C LEU A 104 15.81 11.47 6.00
N GLY A 105 15.40 11.11 7.22
CA GLY A 105 15.40 12.02 8.36
C GLY A 105 16.80 12.51 8.77
N HIS A 106 17.85 11.73 8.52
CA HIS A 106 19.24 12.18 8.71
C HIS A 106 19.67 13.23 7.68
N HIS A 107 19.24 13.09 6.43
CA HIS A 107 19.55 14.03 5.35
C HIS A 107 18.83 15.38 5.51
N ASP A 108 17.56 15.36 5.93
CA ASP A 108 16.77 16.59 6.14
C ASP A 108 17.30 17.44 7.32
N ARG A 109 17.93 16.76 8.29
CA ARG A 109 18.58 17.39 9.44
C ARG A 109 19.94 18.01 9.10
N SER A 110 20.66 17.52 8.09
CA SER A 110 21.91 18.14 7.64
C SER A 110 21.67 19.52 7.02
N ASP A 111 20.66 19.67 6.16
CA ASP A 111 20.32 20.95 5.52
C ASP A 111 19.90 22.02 6.54
N SER A 112 19.11 21.62 7.53
CA SER A 112 18.68 22.49 8.63
C SER A 112 19.86 22.95 9.51
N SER A 113 20.87 22.08 9.68
CA SER A 113 22.05 22.37 10.49
C SER A 113 23.09 23.24 9.79
N GLU A 114 23.16 23.22 8.46
CA GLU A 114 23.95 24.18 7.67
C GLU A 114 23.34 25.59 7.73
N MET A 115 22.01 25.70 7.76
CA MET A 115 21.29 26.96 7.94
C MET A 115 21.50 27.54 9.37
N ALA A 116 21.49 26.68 10.40
CA ALA A 116 21.69 27.08 11.80
C ALA A 116 23.16 27.47 12.14
N ARG A 117 24.12 27.12 11.28
CA ARG A 117 25.53 27.54 11.40
C ARG A 117 25.77 29.02 11.10
N ARG A 118 24.77 29.77 10.64
CA ARG A 118 24.84 31.22 10.38
C ARG A 118 24.39 32.09 11.57
N GLY A 119 24.09 31.51 12.74
CA GLY A 119 23.75 32.23 13.99
C GLY A 119 24.96 32.51 14.90
N PRO A 120 24.89 33.49 15.82
CA PRO A 120 26.05 34.04 16.52
C PRO A 120 26.75 33.02 17.45
N VAL A 121 28.07 33.17 17.49
CA VAL A 121 29.13 32.17 17.78
C VAL A 121 29.22 31.69 19.25
N HIS A 122 28.29 31.99 20.14
CA HIS A 122 28.43 31.63 21.57
C HIS A 122 27.23 30.83 22.11
N SER A 123 27.27 29.52 21.86
CA SER A 123 26.65 28.54 22.76
C SER A 123 27.70 27.50 23.10
N THR A 124 28.19 27.55 24.34
CA THR A 124 29.05 26.54 24.94
C THR A 124 28.36 25.19 24.82
N LYS A 125 28.86 24.34 23.93
CA LYS A 125 28.39 22.97 23.78
C LYS A 125 28.55 22.27 25.14
N PRO A 126 27.50 21.68 25.75
CA PRO A 126 27.76 20.68 26.76
C PRO A 126 28.59 19.59 26.08
N THR A 127 29.72 19.23 26.69
CA THR A 127 30.55 18.09 26.29
C THR A 127 29.73 16.82 26.52
N MET A 128 28.80 16.57 25.60
CA MET A 128 27.95 15.41 25.59
C MET A 128 28.78 14.28 24.98
N ASP A 129 29.00 13.26 25.78
CA ASP A 129 29.85 12.13 25.45
C ASP A 129 29.36 11.45 24.15
N LYS A 130 30.28 11.15 23.23
CA LYS A 130 29.91 10.59 21.92
C LYS A 130 29.15 9.27 22.09
N ALA A 131 29.51 8.48 23.09
CA ALA A 131 28.84 7.23 23.44
C ALA A 131 27.37 7.43 23.80
N LEU A 132 27.01 8.52 24.50
CA LEU A 132 25.64 8.82 24.90
C LEU A 132 24.78 9.18 23.68
N ARG A 133 25.32 9.97 22.75
CA ARG A 133 24.63 10.32 21.49
C ARG A 133 24.42 9.11 20.57
N LEU A 134 25.41 8.23 20.45
CA LEU A 134 25.26 7.00 19.67
C LEU A 134 24.22 6.07 20.30
N ARG A 135 24.21 5.97 21.63
CA ARG A 135 23.24 5.17 22.37
C ARG A 135 21.81 5.68 22.20
N ASP A 136 21.59 6.98 22.32
CA ASP A 136 20.27 7.58 22.14
C ASP A 136 19.78 7.42 20.69
N GLY A 137 20.67 7.59 19.70
CA GLY A 137 20.33 7.38 18.29
C GLY A 137 19.99 5.92 17.94
N TYR A 138 20.67 4.95 18.57
CA TYR A 138 20.36 3.53 18.41
C TYR A 138 18.98 3.18 18.99
N PHE A 139 18.67 3.64 20.20
CA PHE A 139 17.38 3.36 20.82
C PHE A 139 16.22 4.01 20.06
N GLU A 140 16.42 5.23 19.54
CA GLU A 140 15.44 5.89 18.68
C GLU A 140 15.25 5.11 17.36
N PHE A 141 16.33 4.65 16.73
CA PHE A 141 16.26 3.82 15.52
C PHE A 141 15.50 2.51 15.76
N ALA A 142 15.90 1.77 16.81
CA ALA A 142 15.25 0.50 17.17
C ALA A 142 13.77 0.69 17.50
N LEU A 143 13.42 1.80 18.19
CA LEU A 143 12.03 2.16 18.48
C LEU A 143 11.24 2.42 17.19
N VAL A 144 11.78 3.21 16.26
CA VAL A 144 11.11 3.50 14.98
C VAL A 144 10.83 2.22 14.20
N LEU A 145 11.82 1.32 14.09
CA LEU A 145 11.63 0.05 13.40
C LEU A 145 10.58 -0.84 14.10
N ALA A 146 10.67 -0.97 15.43
CA ALA A 146 9.77 -1.82 16.20
C ALA A 146 8.31 -1.33 16.10
N VAL A 147 8.09 -0.01 16.22
CA VAL A 147 6.75 0.59 16.08
C VAL A 147 6.22 0.40 14.67
N ALA A 148 7.04 0.68 13.64
CA ALA A 148 6.67 0.50 12.24
C ALA A 148 6.20 -0.94 11.97
N GLN A 149 7.01 -1.92 12.40
CA GLN A 149 6.74 -3.34 12.19
C GLN A 149 5.53 -3.83 12.97
N PHE A 150 5.42 -3.47 14.25
CA PHE A 150 4.30 -3.89 15.09
C PHE A 150 2.99 -3.32 14.56
N THR A 151 2.95 -2.01 14.25
CA THR A 151 1.76 -1.37 13.69
C THR A 151 1.38 -1.97 12.34
N ALA A 152 2.34 -2.16 11.43
CA ALA A 152 2.06 -2.72 10.12
C ALA A 152 1.54 -4.16 10.21
N SER A 153 2.17 -5.00 11.05
CA SER A 153 1.74 -6.39 11.29
C SER A 153 0.34 -6.44 11.91
N PHE A 154 0.09 -5.65 12.95
CA PHE A 154 -1.20 -5.62 13.64
C PHE A 154 -2.34 -5.10 12.75
N SER A 155 -2.12 -3.98 12.05
CA SER A 155 -3.10 -3.42 11.11
C SER A 155 -3.38 -4.38 9.95
N SER A 156 -2.34 -4.99 9.36
CA SER A 156 -2.50 -5.94 8.25
C SER A 156 -3.17 -7.25 8.70
N ALA A 157 -3.01 -7.67 9.96
CA ALA A 157 -3.72 -8.83 10.49
C ALA A 157 -5.23 -8.57 10.58
N ILE A 158 -5.63 -7.41 11.11
CA ILE A 158 -7.04 -7.01 11.22
C ILE A 158 -7.67 -6.93 9.83
N GLN A 159 -7.00 -6.24 8.91
CA GLN A 159 -7.56 -6.02 7.59
C GLN A 159 -7.50 -7.24 6.70
N GLY A 160 -6.44 -8.05 6.77
CA GLY A 160 -6.39 -9.32 6.07
C GLY A 160 -7.53 -10.24 6.52
N ALA A 161 -7.88 -10.21 7.81
CA ALA A 161 -8.99 -11.01 8.35
C ALA A 161 -10.32 -10.48 7.82
N PHE A 162 -10.47 -9.15 7.75
CA PHE A 162 -11.62 -8.49 7.15
C PHE A 162 -11.78 -8.86 5.66
N VAL A 163 -10.72 -8.75 4.86
CA VAL A 163 -10.73 -9.11 3.42
C VAL A 163 -11.10 -10.57 3.23
N CYS A 164 -10.50 -11.48 3.98
CA CYS A 164 -10.83 -12.90 3.94
C CYS A 164 -12.30 -13.15 4.30
N ALA A 165 -12.79 -12.53 5.38
CA ALA A 165 -14.17 -12.66 5.82
C ALA A 165 -15.17 -12.12 4.80
N CYS A 166 -14.94 -10.91 4.27
CA CYS A 166 -15.77 -10.30 3.25
C CYS A 166 -15.80 -11.13 1.97
N THR A 167 -14.69 -11.74 1.57
CA THR A 167 -14.64 -12.62 0.39
C THR A 167 -15.50 -13.86 0.58
N ILE A 168 -15.38 -14.53 1.73
CA ILE A 168 -16.19 -15.72 2.06
C ILE A 168 -17.67 -15.33 2.15
N TRP A 169 -17.96 -14.17 2.75
CA TRP A 169 -19.31 -13.65 2.88
C TRP A 169 -19.92 -13.31 1.51
N ALA A 170 -19.20 -12.60 0.65
CA ALA A 170 -19.64 -12.31 -0.72
C ALA A 170 -19.95 -13.58 -1.50
N ARG A 171 -19.07 -14.60 -1.43
CA ARG A 171 -19.29 -15.90 -2.05
C ARG A 171 -20.54 -16.60 -1.53
N TYR A 172 -20.78 -16.57 -0.22
CA TYR A 172 -21.97 -17.19 0.39
C TYR A 172 -23.29 -16.54 -0.09
N PHE A 173 -23.31 -15.24 -0.35
CA PHE A 173 -24.48 -14.52 -0.86
C PHE A 173 -24.58 -14.50 -2.39
N GLY A 174 -23.65 -15.16 -3.11
CA GLY A 174 -23.61 -15.14 -4.57
C GLY A 174 -23.27 -13.77 -5.16
N LEU A 175 -22.65 -12.88 -4.38
CA LEU A 175 -22.19 -11.57 -4.83
C LEU A 175 -20.78 -11.71 -5.40
N ASN A 176 -20.50 -10.98 -6.49
CA ASN A 176 -19.16 -10.95 -7.07
C ASN A 176 -18.18 -10.25 -6.11
N PRO A 177 -17.19 -10.97 -5.54
CA PRO A 177 -16.30 -10.41 -4.51
C PRO A 177 -15.43 -9.27 -5.05
N ASP A 178 -15.10 -9.27 -6.36
CA ASP A 178 -14.34 -8.18 -7.00
C ASP A 178 -15.02 -6.81 -6.87
N ASN A 179 -16.36 -6.78 -6.83
CA ASN A 179 -17.12 -5.53 -6.80
C ASN A 179 -17.27 -4.95 -5.40
N MET A 180 -17.16 -5.78 -4.36
CA MET A 180 -17.37 -5.37 -2.96
C MET A 180 -16.06 -5.33 -2.18
N VAL A 181 -15.25 -6.39 -2.25
CA VAL A 181 -14.13 -6.61 -1.33
C VAL A 181 -12.98 -5.64 -1.61
N VAL A 182 -12.62 -5.42 -2.87
CA VAL A 182 -11.48 -4.56 -3.24
C VAL A 182 -11.70 -3.09 -2.81
N PRO A 183 -12.84 -2.44 -3.08
CA PRO A 183 -13.10 -1.09 -2.59
C PRO A 183 -13.23 -1.00 -1.07
N LEU A 184 -13.93 -1.96 -0.44
CA LEU A 184 -14.10 -1.98 1.03
C LEU A 184 -12.77 -2.16 1.76
N ALA A 185 -11.88 -3.00 1.22
CA ALA A 185 -10.54 -3.18 1.75
C ALA A 185 -9.76 -1.87 1.71
N GLY A 186 -9.80 -1.14 0.58
CA GLY A 186 -9.12 0.14 0.43
C GLY A 186 -9.58 1.16 1.47
N SER A 187 -10.89 1.38 1.62
CA SER A 187 -11.42 2.42 2.52
C SER A 187 -11.25 2.09 4.00
N LEU A 188 -11.49 0.84 4.41
CA LEU A 188 -11.37 0.46 5.82
C LEU A 188 -9.90 0.41 6.26
N GLY A 189 -9.01 0.13 5.32
CA GLY A 189 -7.61 -0.05 5.63
C GLY A 189 -6.89 1.21 6.08
N ASP A 190 -7.14 2.33 5.42
CA ASP A 190 -6.50 3.60 5.77
C ASP A 190 -6.88 4.02 7.21
N LEU A 191 -8.15 3.87 7.56
CA LEU A 191 -8.66 4.19 8.91
C LEU A 191 -8.03 3.29 9.99
N VAL A 192 -7.97 1.97 9.75
CA VAL A 192 -7.39 1.02 10.72
C VAL A 192 -5.91 1.31 10.93
N THR A 193 -5.17 1.63 9.87
CA THR A 193 -3.73 1.93 9.98
C THR A 193 -3.45 3.23 10.67
N MET A 194 -4.20 4.30 10.37
CA MET A 194 -4.08 5.58 11.08
C MET A 194 -4.24 5.36 12.59
N THR A 195 -5.32 4.65 12.95
CA THR A 195 -5.68 4.40 14.34
C THR A 195 -4.63 3.53 15.04
N CYS A 196 -4.19 2.45 14.40
CA CYS A 196 -3.17 1.57 14.96
C CYS A 196 -1.82 2.29 15.10
N LEU A 197 -1.41 3.10 14.12
CA LEU A 197 -0.15 3.83 14.17
C LEU A 197 -0.15 4.88 15.28
N GLY A 198 -1.26 5.61 15.45
CA GLY A 198 -1.43 6.53 16.57
C GLY A 198 -1.34 5.83 17.92
N LEU A 199 -2.14 4.77 18.12
CA LEU A 199 -2.21 4.04 19.39
C LEU A 199 -0.90 3.36 19.74
N CYS A 200 -0.30 2.63 18.81
CA CYS A 200 0.98 1.98 19.01
C CYS A 200 2.09 3.01 19.21
N GLY A 201 2.16 4.06 18.38
CA GLY A 201 3.14 5.12 18.54
C GLY A 201 3.09 5.76 19.93
N SER A 202 1.89 6.12 20.40
CA SER A 202 1.70 6.70 21.74
C SER A 202 2.06 5.74 22.87
N ALA A 203 1.77 4.44 22.72
CA ALA A 203 2.11 3.44 23.73
C ALA A 203 3.62 3.18 23.78
N PHE A 204 4.28 3.09 22.62
CA PHE A 204 5.69 2.70 22.53
C PHE A 204 6.66 3.83 22.87
N VAL A 205 6.27 5.10 22.70
CA VAL A 205 7.10 6.25 23.07
C VAL A 205 7.38 6.35 24.57
N VAL A 206 6.55 5.72 25.42
CA VAL A 206 6.80 5.60 26.86
C VAL A 206 8.02 4.70 27.15
N PHE A 207 8.35 3.78 26.24
CA PHE A 207 9.46 2.84 26.37
C PHE A 207 10.76 3.32 25.71
N GLU A 208 10.78 4.56 25.20
CA GLU A 208 11.98 5.16 24.61
C GLU A 208 13.14 5.21 25.63
N GLY A 209 14.31 4.74 25.22
CA GLY A 209 15.50 4.64 26.08
C GLY A 209 15.57 3.37 26.94
N THR A 210 14.61 2.46 26.80
CA THR A 210 14.66 1.13 27.44
C THR A 210 15.09 0.04 26.45
N GLY A 211 15.69 -1.05 26.96
CA GLY A 211 16.04 -2.22 26.14
C GLY A 211 14.83 -2.99 25.57
N ILE A 212 13.62 -2.61 25.97
CA ILE A 212 12.36 -3.25 25.55
C ILE A 212 12.12 -3.05 24.05
N ALA A 213 12.44 -1.89 23.50
CA ALA A 213 12.30 -1.63 22.06
C ALA A 213 13.17 -2.58 21.22
N THR A 214 14.41 -2.82 21.66
CA THR A 214 15.31 -3.79 21.02
C THR A 214 14.79 -5.22 21.16
N ALA A 215 14.29 -5.61 22.34
CA ALA A 215 13.71 -6.94 22.54
C ALA A 215 12.47 -7.17 21.66
N LEU A 216 11.61 -6.15 21.53
CA LEU A 216 10.45 -6.17 20.65
C LEU A 216 10.86 -6.28 19.18
N PHE A 217 11.85 -5.51 18.75
CA PHE A 217 12.39 -5.58 17.39
C PHE A 217 12.89 -7.00 17.06
N ILE A 218 13.67 -7.60 17.95
CA ILE A 218 14.14 -9.00 17.81
C ILE A 218 12.95 -9.97 17.77
N GLY A 219 11.96 -9.79 18.67
CA GLY A 219 10.74 -10.60 18.68
C GLY A 219 9.96 -10.53 17.37
N LEU A 220 9.86 -9.35 16.74
CA LEU A 220 9.18 -9.14 15.47
C LEU A 220 9.96 -9.76 14.29
N ILE A 221 11.29 -9.75 14.32
CA ILE A 221 12.12 -10.48 13.36
C ILE A 221 11.85 -11.99 13.48
N LEU A 222 11.84 -12.52 14.71
CA LEU A 222 11.54 -13.94 14.94
C LEU A 222 10.12 -14.30 14.50
N ALA A 223 9.14 -13.43 14.74
CA ALA A 223 7.78 -13.59 14.24
C ALA A 223 7.72 -13.61 12.70
N SER A 224 8.48 -12.75 12.03
CA SER A 224 8.60 -12.75 10.57
C SER A 224 9.15 -14.08 10.05
N LEU A 225 10.17 -14.64 10.72
CA LEU A 225 10.73 -15.95 10.36
C LEU A 225 9.71 -17.08 10.60
N LEU A 226 8.97 -17.04 11.69
CA LEU A 226 7.92 -18.01 11.98
C LEU A 226 6.84 -18.00 10.88
N PHE A 227 6.34 -16.82 10.52
CA PHE A 227 5.35 -16.70 9.44
C PHE A 227 5.92 -17.10 8.07
N ALA A 228 7.21 -16.88 7.82
CA ALA A 228 7.88 -17.33 6.61
C ALA A 228 7.91 -18.87 6.54
N VAL A 229 8.22 -19.54 7.65
CA VAL A 229 8.18 -21.01 7.72
C VAL A 229 6.76 -21.54 7.53
N VAL A 230 5.75 -20.90 8.14
CA VAL A 230 4.34 -21.29 7.96
C VAL A 230 3.92 -21.14 6.49
N THR A 231 4.33 -20.05 5.84
CA THR A 231 4.01 -19.78 4.43
C THR A 231 4.73 -20.75 3.50
N ALA A 232 6.00 -21.07 3.77
CA ALA A 232 6.81 -22.00 2.98
C ALA A 232 6.27 -23.44 3.03
N ARG A 233 5.59 -23.82 4.12
CA ARG A 233 4.93 -25.13 4.25
C ARG A 233 3.59 -25.20 3.51
N ASN A 234 3.06 -24.09 3.03
CA ASN A 234 1.76 -24.05 2.38
C ASN A 234 1.89 -24.18 0.86
N ALA A 235 1.38 -25.28 0.30
CA ALA A 235 1.46 -25.58 -1.12
C ALA A 235 0.93 -24.45 -2.02
N TYR A 236 -0.10 -23.72 -1.59
CA TYR A 236 -0.76 -22.68 -2.40
C TYR A 236 0.00 -21.35 -2.46
N VAL A 237 0.86 -21.06 -1.47
CA VAL A 237 1.42 -19.71 -1.27
C VAL A 237 2.95 -19.72 -1.19
N HIS A 238 3.59 -20.89 -1.14
CA HIS A 238 5.05 -20.99 -1.01
C HIS A 238 5.82 -20.27 -2.14
N GLU A 239 5.34 -20.34 -3.38
CA GLU A 239 5.99 -19.69 -4.53
C GLU A 239 5.98 -18.16 -4.41
N LEU A 240 4.98 -17.61 -3.73
CA LEU A 240 4.82 -16.16 -3.51
C LEU A 240 5.84 -15.63 -2.49
N LEU A 241 6.56 -16.50 -1.77
CA LEU A 241 7.72 -16.09 -0.96
C LEU A 241 8.96 -15.81 -1.80
N SER A 242 9.11 -16.42 -2.96
CA SER A 242 10.24 -16.14 -3.88
C SER A 242 9.86 -15.10 -4.94
N SER A 243 8.60 -15.09 -5.35
CA SER A 243 8.10 -14.29 -6.46
C SER A 243 7.32 -13.06 -5.97
N GLY A 244 7.49 -11.91 -6.64
CA GLY A 244 6.69 -10.70 -6.37
C GLY A 244 7.35 -9.63 -5.49
N TRP A 245 8.54 -9.86 -4.93
CA TRP A 245 9.28 -8.81 -4.20
C TRP A 245 9.64 -7.62 -5.08
N LEU A 246 10.01 -7.88 -6.32
CA LEU A 246 10.38 -6.82 -7.26
C LEU A 246 9.21 -5.88 -7.54
N SER A 247 8.01 -6.40 -7.80
CA SER A 247 6.83 -5.55 -8.03
C SER A 247 6.43 -4.78 -6.78
N LEU A 248 6.53 -5.41 -5.61
CA LEU A 248 6.25 -4.79 -4.31
C LEU A 248 7.20 -3.61 -4.04
N PHE A 249 8.52 -3.82 -4.13
CA PHE A 249 9.50 -2.76 -3.90
C PHE A 249 9.53 -1.72 -5.02
N ALA A 250 9.25 -2.09 -6.27
CA ALA A 250 9.11 -1.13 -7.36
C ALA A 250 7.91 -0.20 -7.13
N ALA A 251 6.75 -0.75 -6.76
CA ALA A 251 5.57 0.03 -6.40
C ALA A 251 5.85 0.91 -5.17
N ALA A 252 6.56 0.39 -4.17
CA ALA A 252 7.02 1.15 -3.01
C ALA A 252 7.86 2.37 -3.39
N ALA A 253 8.83 2.18 -4.28
CA ALA A 253 9.74 3.23 -4.72
C ALA A 253 9.01 4.32 -5.50
N VAL A 254 8.16 3.94 -6.45
CA VAL A 254 7.33 4.88 -7.22
C VAL A 254 6.41 5.67 -6.30
N SER A 255 5.76 5.00 -5.35
CA SER A 255 4.84 5.65 -4.42
C SER A 255 5.55 6.55 -3.41
N SER A 256 6.74 6.15 -2.95
CA SER A 256 7.59 6.99 -2.09
C SER A 256 8.05 8.25 -2.82
N LEU A 257 8.43 8.13 -4.10
CA LEU A 257 8.80 9.27 -4.93
C LEU A 257 7.62 10.23 -5.14
N ALA A 258 6.43 9.70 -5.40
CA ALA A 258 5.20 10.50 -5.50
C ALA A 258 4.89 11.23 -4.18
N GLY A 259 5.07 10.56 -3.03
CA GLY A 259 4.91 11.14 -1.71
C GLY A 259 5.87 12.29 -1.41
N LEU A 260 7.14 12.15 -1.80
CA LEU A 260 8.16 13.21 -1.67
C LEU A 260 7.83 14.42 -2.55
N VAL A 261 7.42 14.19 -3.80
CA VAL A 261 6.99 15.27 -4.72
C VAL A 261 5.78 16.00 -4.16
N LEU A 262 4.82 15.26 -3.61
CA LEU A 262 3.65 15.81 -2.95
C LEU A 262 4.05 16.73 -1.79
N GLU A 263 4.91 16.25 -0.90
CA GLU A 263 5.29 16.99 0.30
C GLU A 263 6.10 18.26 0.00
N GLN A 264 7.02 18.21 -0.98
CA GLN A 264 7.73 19.39 -1.46
C GLN A 264 6.78 20.49 -1.94
N ASN A 265 5.64 20.11 -2.54
CA ASN A 265 4.66 21.03 -3.11
C ASN A 265 3.48 21.35 -2.18
N ALA A 266 3.30 20.60 -1.09
CA ALA A 266 2.19 20.79 -0.14
C ALA A 266 2.21 22.18 0.51
N GLY A 267 3.41 22.73 0.76
CA GLY A 267 3.57 24.10 1.26
C GLY A 267 3.23 25.20 0.24
N ARG A 268 3.23 24.87 -1.06
CA ARG A 268 2.96 25.82 -2.16
C ARG A 268 1.48 25.83 -2.57
N TYR A 269 0.78 24.71 -2.41
CA TYR A 269 -0.63 24.57 -2.79
C TYR A 269 -1.47 24.16 -1.57
N GLN A 270 -1.95 25.16 -0.83
CA GLN A 270 -2.86 24.95 0.31
C GLN A 270 -4.14 24.26 -0.19
N GLY A 271 -4.48 23.11 0.41
CA GLY A 271 -5.69 22.36 0.08
C GLY A 271 -5.49 21.15 -0.87
N TYR A 272 -4.33 21.00 -1.52
CA TYR A 272 -4.05 19.79 -2.31
C TYR A 272 -4.18 18.47 -1.50
N PRO A 273 -3.74 18.39 -0.22
CA PRO A 273 -3.89 17.14 0.55
C PRO A 273 -5.34 16.64 0.64
N LEU A 274 -6.33 17.53 0.61
CA LEU A 274 -7.75 17.17 0.59
C LEU A 274 -8.19 16.55 -0.74
N LEU A 275 -7.48 16.85 -1.83
CA LEU A 275 -7.73 16.33 -3.17
C LEU A 275 -6.96 15.03 -3.47
N ALA A 276 -5.89 14.75 -2.71
CA ALA A 276 -5.03 13.58 -2.91
C ALA A 276 -5.78 12.23 -2.92
N PRO A 277 -6.77 11.96 -2.04
CA PRO A 277 -7.53 10.71 -2.07
C PRO A 277 -8.29 10.50 -3.39
N VAL A 278 -8.74 11.58 -4.04
CA VAL A 278 -9.49 11.49 -5.29
C VAL A 278 -8.57 11.46 -6.51
N VAL A 279 -7.51 12.25 -6.50
CA VAL A 279 -6.53 12.31 -7.60
C VAL A 279 -5.72 11.02 -7.70
N ALA A 280 -5.32 10.44 -6.57
CA ALA A 280 -4.51 9.22 -6.53
C ALA A 280 -5.32 7.96 -6.18
N GLY A 281 -6.23 8.04 -5.21
CA GLY A 281 -6.94 6.87 -4.69
C GLY A 281 -7.97 6.28 -5.66
N VAL A 282 -8.79 7.11 -6.31
CA VAL A 282 -9.83 6.61 -7.24
C VAL A 282 -9.23 5.90 -8.46
N PRO A 283 -8.23 6.46 -9.18
CA PRO A 283 -7.54 5.73 -10.24
C PRO A 283 -6.88 4.42 -9.76
N GLY A 284 -6.26 4.43 -8.58
CA GLY A 284 -5.63 3.23 -8.02
C GLY A 284 -6.61 2.10 -7.73
N ILE A 285 -7.74 2.41 -7.07
CA ILE A 285 -8.77 1.42 -6.74
C ILE A 285 -9.43 0.87 -8.00
N THR A 286 -9.76 1.73 -8.97
CA THR A 286 -10.41 1.30 -10.22
C THR A 286 -9.50 0.44 -11.09
N ALA A 287 -8.22 0.81 -11.21
CA ALA A 287 -7.22 0.00 -11.90
C ALA A 287 -7.07 -1.39 -11.28
N ALA A 288 -7.11 -1.49 -9.96
CA ALA A 288 -6.99 -2.76 -9.26
C ALA A 288 -8.26 -3.63 -9.34
N VAL A 289 -9.46 -3.04 -9.27
CA VAL A 289 -10.71 -3.76 -9.53
C VAL A 289 -10.70 -4.32 -10.95
N HIS A 290 -10.24 -3.54 -11.93
CA HIS A 290 -10.09 -4.01 -13.31
C HIS A 290 -9.09 -5.14 -13.43
N ALA A 291 -7.90 -5.00 -12.83
CA ALA A 291 -6.89 -6.06 -12.81
C ALA A 291 -7.42 -7.35 -12.15
N SER A 292 -8.17 -7.23 -11.06
CA SER A 292 -8.83 -8.35 -10.36
C SER A 292 -9.82 -9.09 -11.27
N ARG A 293 -10.72 -8.34 -11.92
CA ARG A 293 -11.72 -8.88 -12.83
C ARG A 293 -11.08 -9.55 -14.05
N LEU A 294 -10.08 -8.90 -14.65
CA LEU A 294 -9.37 -9.43 -15.81
C LEU A 294 -8.62 -10.72 -15.45
N THR A 295 -7.91 -10.72 -14.32
CA THR A 295 -7.22 -11.91 -13.80
C THR A 295 -8.20 -13.05 -13.53
N SER A 296 -9.35 -12.75 -12.91
CA SER A 296 -10.41 -13.74 -12.68
C SER A 296 -11.00 -14.28 -13.99
N ALA A 297 -11.23 -13.43 -14.98
CA ALA A 297 -11.75 -13.84 -16.29
C ALA A 297 -10.76 -14.72 -17.05
N LEU A 298 -9.46 -14.43 -16.94
CA LEU A 298 -8.37 -15.24 -17.51
C LEU A 298 -8.30 -16.62 -16.84
N HIS A 299 -8.30 -16.68 -15.51
CA HIS A 299 -8.20 -17.96 -14.78
C HIS A 299 -9.48 -18.82 -14.89
N SER A 300 -10.65 -18.20 -14.95
CA SER A 300 -11.93 -18.89 -15.17
C SER A 300 -12.20 -19.28 -16.63
N LYS A 301 -11.28 -18.94 -17.55
CA LYS A 301 -11.41 -19.13 -19.01
C LYS A 301 -12.61 -18.42 -19.65
N HIS A 302 -13.22 -17.47 -18.95
CA HIS A 302 -14.24 -16.60 -19.52
C HIS A 302 -13.63 -15.65 -20.57
N PHE A 303 -12.32 -15.41 -20.48
CA PHE A 303 -11.56 -14.60 -21.44
C PHE A 303 -10.25 -15.30 -21.83
N LEU A 304 -9.95 -15.35 -23.13
CA LEU A 304 -8.73 -15.97 -23.67
C LEU A 304 -7.85 -14.87 -24.28
N ALA A 305 -6.72 -14.60 -23.63
CA ALA A 305 -5.75 -13.64 -24.16
C ALA A 305 -5.08 -14.18 -25.43
N ARG A 306 -4.89 -13.30 -26.43
CA ARG A 306 -4.17 -13.64 -27.68
C ARG A 306 -2.70 -13.99 -27.41
N THR A 307 -2.15 -13.41 -26.34
CA THR A 307 -0.76 -13.63 -25.90
C THR A 307 -0.48 -15.05 -25.42
N ARG A 308 -1.51 -15.91 -25.25
CA ARG A 308 -1.36 -17.35 -24.98
C ARG A 308 -2.47 -18.17 -25.68
N PRO A 309 -2.29 -18.56 -26.97
CA PRO A 309 -3.25 -19.40 -27.67
C PRO A 309 -3.30 -20.81 -27.08
N SER A 310 -4.52 -21.32 -26.91
CA SER A 310 -4.87 -22.58 -26.26
C SER A 310 -4.31 -23.83 -26.96
N GLN A 311 -3.15 -24.32 -26.51
CA GLN A 311 -2.87 -25.77 -26.54
C GLN A 311 -2.45 -26.20 -25.13
N GLY A 312 -3.36 -26.85 -24.40
CA GLY A 312 -3.05 -27.61 -23.17
C GLY A 312 -3.17 -26.90 -21.81
N ALA A 313 -3.17 -25.58 -21.71
CA ALA A 313 -3.12 -24.89 -20.40
C ALA A 313 -4.50 -24.70 -19.75
N GLY A 314 -5.08 -25.76 -19.20
CA GLY A 314 -6.14 -25.61 -18.20
C GLY A 314 -5.56 -25.15 -16.86
N TYR A 315 -6.30 -24.33 -16.09
CA TYR A 315 -6.12 -24.35 -14.64
C TYR A 315 -6.41 -25.78 -14.18
N VAL A 316 -5.35 -26.50 -13.80
CA VAL A 316 -5.46 -27.81 -13.18
C VAL A 316 -5.43 -27.54 -11.68
N PRO A 317 -6.50 -27.86 -10.93
CA PRO A 317 -6.47 -27.71 -9.48
C PRO A 317 -5.26 -28.44 -8.92
N VAL A 318 -4.60 -27.90 -7.90
CA VAL A 318 -3.32 -28.43 -7.36
C VAL A 318 -3.44 -29.92 -6.98
N ASP A 319 -4.62 -30.35 -6.52
CA ASP A 319 -4.94 -31.74 -6.23
C ASP A 319 -4.88 -32.68 -7.46
N ALA A 320 -5.13 -32.14 -8.66
CA ALA A 320 -5.03 -32.83 -9.95
C ALA A 320 -3.66 -32.68 -10.63
N GLN A 321 -2.85 -31.66 -10.26
CA GLN A 321 -1.46 -31.53 -10.71
C GLN A 321 -0.56 -32.64 -10.13
N ALA A 322 -0.84 -33.10 -8.91
CA ALA A 322 -0.15 -34.25 -8.32
C ALA A 322 -0.43 -35.59 -9.05
N ALA A 323 -1.47 -35.65 -9.89
CA ALA A 323 -1.89 -36.85 -10.61
C ALA A 323 -1.56 -36.82 -12.12
N SER A 324 -1.14 -35.67 -12.67
CA SER A 324 -0.89 -35.47 -14.11
C SER A 324 0.55 -35.01 -14.35
N SER A 325 1.51 -35.92 -14.11
CA SER A 325 2.94 -35.65 -14.32
C SER A 325 3.43 -35.93 -15.75
N ASP A 326 2.57 -36.37 -16.67
CA ASP A 326 2.98 -36.69 -18.03
C ASP A 326 2.20 -35.88 -19.07
N THR A 327 2.95 -35.17 -19.92
CA THR A 327 2.56 -34.40 -21.12
C THR A 327 2.00 -32.98 -20.94
N THR A 328 2.90 -32.01 -20.76
CA THR A 328 2.64 -30.61 -21.11
C THR A 328 3.62 -30.18 -22.20
N GLU A 329 3.17 -30.13 -23.46
CA GLU A 329 3.93 -29.49 -24.54
C GLU A 329 4.08 -27.99 -24.24
N ALA A 330 5.32 -27.51 -24.23
CA ALA A 330 5.63 -26.11 -23.99
C ALA A 330 5.18 -25.27 -25.20
N ALA A 331 4.22 -24.36 -24.98
CA ALA A 331 3.80 -23.40 -26.00
C ALA A 331 4.99 -22.55 -26.48
N PRO A 332 5.09 -22.23 -27.79
CA PRO A 332 6.19 -21.44 -28.33
C PRO A 332 6.23 -20.04 -27.68
N GLN A 333 7.36 -19.70 -27.06
CA GLN A 333 7.57 -18.40 -26.42
C GLN A 333 7.63 -17.28 -27.48
N MET A 334 6.68 -16.34 -27.43
CA MET A 334 6.74 -15.10 -28.21
C MET A 334 7.86 -14.18 -27.73
N GLY A 335 8.50 -13.46 -28.65
CA GLY A 335 9.48 -12.44 -28.27
C GLY A 335 8.80 -11.26 -27.54
N TRP A 336 9.45 -10.69 -26.52
CA TRP A 336 8.88 -9.63 -25.66
C TRP A 336 8.29 -8.42 -26.41
N ARG A 337 8.82 -8.08 -27.60
CA ARG A 337 8.27 -7.00 -28.45
C ARG A 337 6.94 -7.37 -29.10
N GLN A 338 6.80 -8.62 -29.56
CA GLN A 338 5.55 -9.14 -30.12
C GLN A 338 4.51 -9.31 -29.02
N GLN A 339 4.93 -9.81 -27.86
CA GLN A 339 4.10 -9.90 -26.66
C GLN A 339 3.55 -8.53 -26.24
N LEU A 340 4.40 -7.50 -26.21
CA LEU A 340 3.97 -6.12 -25.94
C LEU A 340 2.99 -5.61 -27.01
N LEU A 341 3.29 -5.85 -28.29
CA LEU A 341 2.43 -5.41 -29.39
C LEU A 341 1.05 -6.08 -29.36
N GLU A 342 0.99 -7.38 -29.04
CA GLU A 342 -0.26 -8.11 -28.90
C GLU A 342 -1.03 -7.71 -27.63
N SER A 343 -0.35 -7.39 -26.53
CA SER A 343 -0.99 -6.88 -25.30
C SER A 343 -1.58 -5.47 -25.49
N LEU A 344 -1.08 -4.71 -26.46
CA LEU A 344 -1.55 -3.37 -26.81
C LEU A 344 -2.72 -3.39 -27.81
N GLN A 345 -2.97 -4.52 -28.49
CA GLN A 345 -4.04 -4.62 -29.47
C GLN A 345 -5.39 -4.83 -28.79
N PRO A 346 -6.35 -3.90 -28.92
CA PRO A 346 -7.64 -4.02 -28.24
C PRO A 346 -8.49 -5.15 -28.81
N GLN A 347 -9.08 -5.95 -27.93
CA GLN A 347 -10.11 -6.95 -28.21
C GLN A 347 -11.46 -6.40 -27.74
N VAL A 348 -12.39 -6.23 -28.67
CA VAL A 348 -13.64 -5.47 -28.46
C VAL A 348 -14.52 -5.95 -27.28
N PRO A 349 -14.51 -7.22 -26.80
CA PRO A 349 -15.25 -7.62 -25.60
C PRO A 349 -14.62 -7.19 -24.25
N GLU A 350 -13.34 -6.80 -24.21
CA GLU A 350 -12.60 -6.62 -22.95
C GLU A 350 -12.78 -5.21 -22.32
N TRP A 351 -13.23 -4.23 -23.11
CA TRP A 351 -13.28 -2.82 -22.72
C TRP A 351 -14.58 -2.41 -22.01
N ASP A 352 -15.58 -3.29 -21.92
CA ASP A 352 -16.83 -3.00 -21.20
C ASP A 352 -16.60 -2.78 -19.70
N SER A 353 -15.80 -3.65 -19.06
CA SER A 353 -15.44 -3.51 -17.64
C SER A 353 -14.70 -2.20 -17.31
N PRO A 354 -13.60 -1.83 -18.00
CA PRO A 354 -12.89 -0.60 -17.70
C PRO A 354 -13.73 0.65 -18.02
N MET A 355 -14.59 0.63 -19.05
CA MET A 355 -15.50 1.76 -19.33
C MET A 355 -16.53 1.95 -18.22
N VAL A 356 -17.12 0.86 -17.70
CA VAL A 356 -18.04 0.93 -16.56
C VAL A 356 -17.32 1.43 -15.30
N LEU A 357 -16.09 0.97 -15.05
CA LEU A 357 -15.31 1.43 -13.90
C LEU A 357 -14.91 2.90 -14.03
N LEU A 358 -14.57 3.36 -15.24
CA LEU A 358 -14.30 4.78 -15.52
C LEU A 358 -15.54 5.64 -15.26
N PHE A 359 -16.72 5.18 -15.68
CA PHE A 359 -17.98 5.89 -15.41
C PHE A 359 -18.26 6.01 -13.90
N HIS A 360 -18.07 4.93 -13.14
CA HIS A 360 -18.20 4.97 -11.68
C HIS A 360 -17.16 5.91 -11.04
N ALA A 361 -15.91 5.87 -11.53
CA ALA A 361 -14.85 6.77 -11.08
C ALA A 361 -15.24 8.25 -11.24
N VAL A 362 -15.79 8.62 -12.40
CA VAL A 362 -16.28 9.97 -12.69
C VAL A 362 -17.38 10.38 -11.73
N ILE A 363 -18.38 9.51 -11.52
CA ILE A 363 -19.47 9.80 -10.58
C ILE A 363 -18.93 10.04 -9.17
N THR A 364 -18.07 9.15 -8.66
CA THR A 364 -17.47 9.30 -7.33
C THR A 364 -16.66 10.59 -7.22
N GLN A 365 -15.90 10.95 -8.26
CA GLN A 365 -15.14 12.21 -8.31
C GLN A 365 -16.08 13.41 -8.23
N VAL A 366 -17.11 13.47 -9.09
CA VAL A 366 -18.06 14.59 -9.14
C VAL A 366 -18.80 14.74 -7.80
N LEU A 367 -19.25 13.63 -7.21
CA LEU A 367 -19.91 13.63 -5.90
C LEU A 367 -18.99 14.16 -4.80
N PHE A 368 -17.71 13.75 -4.80
CA PHE A 368 -16.73 14.26 -3.85
C PHE A 368 -16.49 15.76 -4.02
N PHE A 369 -16.37 16.25 -5.26
CA PHE A 369 -16.23 17.68 -5.54
C PHE A 369 -17.43 18.50 -5.07
N VAL A 370 -18.63 18.01 -5.35
CA VAL A 370 -19.87 18.65 -4.88
C VAL A 370 -19.92 18.65 -3.36
N ALA A 371 -19.54 17.56 -2.69
CA ALA A 371 -19.49 17.50 -1.24
C ALA A 371 -18.50 18.52 -0.66
N LEU A 372 -17.29 18.62 -1.20
CA LEU A 372 -16.29 19.61 -0.77
C LEU A 372 -16.77 21.05 -0.96
N HIS A 373 -17.46 21.32 -2.08
CA HIS A 373 -18.01 22.63 -2.37
C HIS A 373 -19.14 22.99 -1.39
N LEU A 374 -20.06 22.04 -1.13
CA LEU A 374 -21.16 22.21 -0.18
C LEU A 374 -20.69 22.35 1.27
N SER A 375 -19.60 21.67 1.65
CA SER A 375 -19.03 21.79 2.99
C SER A 375 -18.28 23.09 3.24
N GLY A 376 -18.01 23.89 2.20
CA GLY A 376 -17.27 25.16 2.30
C GLY A 376 -15.82 25.00 2.76
N THR A 377 -15.30 23.77 2.77
CA THR A 377 -13.95 23.43 3.23
C THR A 377 -12.86 23.82 2.23
N LEU A 378 -13.22 23.88 0.95
CA LEU A 378 -12.33 24.31 -0.13
C LEU A 378 -13.11 25.26 -1.06
N VAL A 379 -12.70 26.53 -1.13
CA VAL A 379 -13.27 27.52 -2.06
C VAL A 379 -12.35 27.60 -3.27
N PHE A 380 -12.83 27.16 -4.43
CA PHE A 380 -12.09 27.15 -5.69
C PHE A 380 -13.01 27.55 -6.84
N ASP A 381 -12.44 28.16 -7.88
CA ASP A 381 -13.18 28.52 -9.08
C ASP A 381 -13.72 27.29 -9.82
N TRP A 382 -14.90 27.43 -10.42
CA TRP A 382 -15.51 26.36 -11.25
C TRP A 382 -14.59 25.90 -12.38
N ALA A 383 -13.80 26.81 -12.96
CA ALA A 383 -12.81 26.47 -13.99
C ALA A 383 -11.73 25.51 -13.47
N PHE A 384 -11.26 25.71 -12.23
CA PHE A 384 -10.32 24.81 -11.58
C PHE A 384 -10.95 23.45 -11.30
N GLY A 385 -12.19 23.43 -10.79
CA GLY A 385 -12.93 22.20 -10.53
C GLY A 385 -13.12 21.35 -11.80
N ILE A 386 -13.52 21.98 -12.91
CA ILE A 386 -13.69 21.30 -14.20
C ILE A 386 -12.34 20.77 -14.71
N ALA A 387 -11.28 21.58 -14.69
CA ALA A 387 -9.96 21.16 -15.13
C ALA A 387 -9.45 19.96 -14.31
N LEU A 388 -9.65 19.99 -13.00
CA LEU A 388 -9.26 18.91 -12.10
C LEU A 388 -10.03 17.61 -12.37
N VAL A 389 -11.35 17.69 -12.60
CA VAL A 389 -12.16 16.53 -13.02
C VAL A 389 -11.63 15.95 -14.33
N VAL A 390 -11.33 16.78 -15.33
CA VAL A 390 -10.76 16.31 -16.61
C VAL A 390 -9.42 15.61 -16.39
N VAL A 391 -8.53 16.17 -15.57
CA VAL A 391 -7.25 15.53 -15.24
C VAL A 391 -7.47 14.19 -14.53
N CYS A 392 -8.38 14.12 -13.56
CA CYS A 392 -8.71 12.87 -12.86
C CYS A 392 -9.30 11.80 -13.80
N ILE A 393 -10.09 12.20 -14.80
CA ILE A 393 -10.59 11.30 -15.85
C ILE A 393 -9.45 10.75 -16.68
N LEU A 394 -8.55 11.61 -17.14
CA LEU A 394 -7.37 11.19 -17.93
C LEU A 394 -6.47 10.25 -17.12
N LEU A 395 -6.27 10.54 -15.83
CA LEU A 395 -5.51 9.67 -14.92
C LEU A 395 -6.19 8.32 -14.70
N ALA A 396 -7.52 8.29 -14.49
CA ALA A 396 -8.28 7.05 -14.34
C ALA A 396 -8.27 6.22 -15.64
N ALA A 397 -8.49 6.84 -16.79
CA ALA A 397 -8.44 6.18 -18.09
C ALA A 397 -7.04 5.63 -18.40
N GLY A 398 -5.99 6.42 -18.14
CA GLY A 398 -4.60 6.01 -18.29
C GLY A 398 -4.24 4.86 -17.34
N GLY A 399 -4.66 4.93 -16.08
CA GLY A 399 -4.47 3.87 -15.09
C GLY A 399 -5.16 2.56 -15.47
N LEU A 400 -6.39 2.63 -15.96
CA LEU A 400 -7.14 1.46 -16.45
C LEU A 400 -6.48 0.82 -17.67
N ALA A 401 -6.06 1.63 -18.65
CA ALA A 401 -5.37 1.15 -19.84
C ALA A 401 -4.00 0.52 -19.50
N LEU A 402 -3.25 1.15 -18.60
CA LEU A 402 -1.97 0.62 -18.13
C LEU A 402 -2.14 -0.68 -17.34
N ALA A 403 -3.12 -0.76 -16.43
CA ALA A 403 -3.43 -1.98 -15.70
C ALA A 403 -3.86 -3.12 -16.64
N HIS A 404 -4.66 -2.80 -17.65
CA HIS A 404 -5.12 -3.77 -18.65
C HIS A 404 -3.96 -4.35 -19.46
N THR A 405 -3.15 -3.48 -20.07
CA THR A 405 -2.00 -3.87 -20.89
C THR A 405 -0.95 -4.63 -20.08
N LEU A 406 -0.62 -4.17 -18.87
CA LEU A 406 0.32 -4.87 -17.99
C LEU A 406 -0.19 -6.25 -17.57
N CYS A 407 -1.49 -6.40 -17.29
CA CYS A 407 -2.07 -7.69 -16.92
C CYS A 407 -1.95 -8.70 -18.07
N LEU A 408 -2.29 -8.31 -19.29
CA LEU A 408 -2.15 -9.17 -20.48
C LEU A 408 -0.69 -9.49 -20.81
N PHE A 409 0.21 -8.51 -20.63
CA PHE A 409 1.64 -8.69 -20.86
C PHE A 409 2.24 -9.67 -19.85
N LEU A 410 1.89 -9.55 -18.57
CA LEU A 410 2.39 -10.45 -17.53
C LEU A 410 1.76 -11.85 -17.63
N TRP A 411 0.51 -11.96 -18.10
CA TRP A 411 -0.17 -13.24 -18.26
C TRP A 411 0.55 -14.19 -19.20
N SER A 412 1.17 -13.70 -20.26
CA SER A 412 1.93 -14.53 -21.20
C SER A 412 3.35 -14.86 -20.75
N ALA A 413 3.82 -14.27 -19.65
CA ALA A 413 5.09 -14.64 -19.01
C ALA A 413 4.93 -15.77 -17.97
N CYS A 414 3.70 -16.05 -17.54
CA CYS A 414 3.28 -17.24 -16.79
C CYS A 414 2.79 -18.33 -17.74
#